data_AF-A0A5K0WZD0-F1
#
_entry.id   AF-A0A5K0WZD0-F1
#
_cell.length_a   1.000
_cell.length_b   1.000
_cell.length_c   1.000
_cell.angle_alpha   90.00
_cell.angle_beta   90.00
_cell.angle_gamma   90.00
#
_symmetry.space_group_name_H-M   'P 1'
#
loop_
_entity.id
_entity.type
_entity.pdbx_description
1 polymer ?
#
loop_
_entity_poly.entity_id
_entity_poly.type
_entity_poly.pdbx_seq_one_letter_code
_entity_poly.pdbx_strand_id
1 'polypeptide(L)' 'CDRILWHGKAIKQNLYERGEMRHSDHRPVRATFTIRTDVTNSTKASKNLIFSSARCETRENWSVVGNGN' A
#
# COMPACT_ATOMS: atom_id res chain seq x y z
N CYS A 1 -5.00 9.54 12.27
CA CYS A 1 -5.40 10.71 11.47
C CYS A 1 -5.46 10.35 9.99
N ASP A 2 -4.60 9.43 9.56
CA ASP A 2 -4.51 8.97 8.18
C ASP A 2 -5.70 8.05 7.85
N ARG A 3 -6.50 8.44 6.85
CA ARG A 3 -7.73 7.78 6.43
C ARG A 3 -7.71 7.60 4.92
N ILE A 4 -8.16 6.45 4.44
CA ILE A 4 -8.37 6.18 3.02
C ILE A 4 -9.87 6.08 2.78
N LEU A 5 -10.42 6.97 1.95
CA LEU A 5 -11.84 7.04 1.62
C LEU A 5 -12.03 6.79 0.13
N TRP A 6 -13.15 6.18 -0.24
CA TRP A 6 -13.53 5.98 -1.64
C TRP A 6 -15.05 6.10 -1.80
N HIS A 7 -15.47 6.47 -3.00
CA HIS A 7 -16.87 6.53 -3.40
C HIS A 7 -17.01 6.07 -4.85
N GLY A 8 -18.16 5.51 -5.22
CA GLY A 8 -18.43 5.05 -6.58
C GLY A 8 -18.95 3.62 -6.63
N LYS A 9 -19.41 3.21 -7.81
CA LYS A 9 -19.93 1.85 -8.04
C LYS A 9 -18.78 0.89 -8.35
N ALA A 10 -19.00 -0.38 -8.05
CA ALA A 10 -18.07 -1.49 -8.35
C ALA A 10 -16.67 -1.38 -7.74
N ILE A 11 -16.53 -0.68 -6.60
CA ILE A 11 -15.33 -0.68 -5.76
C ILE A 11 -15.61 -1.58 -4.55
N LYS A 12 -14.81 -2.63 -4.39
CA LYS A 12 -14.84 -3.53 -3.22
C LYS A 12 -13.56 -3.35 -2.42
N GLN A 13 -13.66 -2.97 -1.15
CA GLN A 13 -12.52 -3.00 -0.24
C GLN A 13 -12.24 -4.44 0.18
N ASN A 14 -11.04 -4.93 -0.12
CA ASN A 14 -10.56 -6.26 0.27
C ASN A 14 -9.79 -6.23 1.59
N LEU A 15 -9.05 -5.16 1.84
CA LEU A 15 -8.21 -4.99 3.03
C LEU A 15 -8.22 -3.53 3.46
N TYR A 16 -8.18 -3.31 4.77
CA TYR A 16 -7.90 -2.01 5.39
C TYR A 16 -7.17 -2.27 6.70
N GLU A 17 -5.90 -1.93 6.75
CA GLU A 17 -5.02 -2.27 7.86
C GLU A 17 -4.14 -1.09 8.24
N ARG A 18 -3.67 -1.14 9.49
CA ARG A 18 -2.68 -0.22 10.03
C ARG A 18 -1.38 -0.98 10.19
N GLY A 19 -0.31 -0.51 9.57
CA GLY A 19 1.02 -1.10 9.73
C GLY A 19 1.60 -0.78 11.11
N GLU A 20 2.46 -1.66 11.60
CA GLU A 20 3.03 -1.56 12.95
C GLU A 20 4.33 -0.77 13.03
N MET A 21 4.87 -0.37 11.88
CA MET A 21 6.08 0.42 11.75
C MET A 21 6.07 1.69 12.61
N ARG A 22 7.21 1.97 13.27
CA ARG A 22 7.38 3.05 14.24
C ARG A 22 8.44 4.09 13.87
N HIS A 23 8.81 4.21 12.58
CA HIS A 23 9.77 5.23 12.14
C HIS A 23 9.23 6.67 12.27
N SER A 24 7.91 6.82 12.38
CA SER A 24 7.21 8.06 12.71
C SER A 24 6.27 7.83 13.89
N ASP A 25 5.83 8.92 14.52
CA ASP A 25 4.74 8.96 15.50
C ASP A 25 3.38 8.56 14.91
N HIS A 26 3.20 8.77 13.61
CA HIS A 26 2.12 8.21 12.81
C HIS A 26 2.44 6.78 12.36
N ARG A 27 1.43 5.91 12.44
CA ARG A 27 1.52 4.54 11.91
C ARG A 27 0.94 4.51 10.49
N PRO A 28 1.58 3.82 9.53
CA PRO A 28 1.09 3.77 8.16
C PRO A 28 -0.27 3.07 8.08
N VAL A 29 -1.11 3.49 7.14
CA VAL A 29 -2.43 2.88 6.84
C VAL A 29 -2.43 2.41 5.38
N ARG A 30 -2.90 1.19 5.13
CA ARG A 30 -2.99 0.61 3.79
C ARG A 30 -4.37 0.03 3.55
N ALA A 31 -4.86 0.15 2.31
CA ALA A 31 -6.08 -0.48 1.87
C ALA A 31 -5.90 -1.10 0.48
N THR A 32 -6.57 -2.22 0.23
CA THR A 32 -6.56 -2.92 -1.05
C THR A 32 -7.98 -2.97 -1.59
N PHE A 33 -8.16 -2.64 -2.87
CA PHE A 33 -9.46 -2.60 -3.51
C PHE A 33 -9.50 -3.46 -4.78
N THR A 34 -10.64 -4.11 -5.03
CA THR A 34 -11.00 -4.62 -6.35
C THR A 34 -11.95 -3.63 -7.00
N ILE A 35 -11.61 -3.18 -8.20
CA ILE A 35 -12.43 -2.24 -8.98
C ILE A 35 -12.82 -2.97 -10.27
N ARG A 36 -14.12 -3.05 -10.59
CA ARG A 36 -14.54 -3.51 -11.93
C ARG A 36 -14.41 -2.34 -12.90
N THR A 37 -13.67 -2.57 -13.97
CA THR A 37 -13.48 -1.60 -15.05
C THR A 37 -14.02 -2.20 -16.34
N ASP A 38 -14.97 -1.52 -16.98
CA ASP A 38 -15.42 -1.92 -18.30
C ASP A 38 -14.35 -1.51 -19.32
N VAL A 39 -13.59 -2.48 -19.82
CA VAL A 39 -12.61 -2.23 -20.88
C VAL A 39 -13.35 -2.26 -22.21
N THR A 40 -13.75 -1.10 -22.73
CA THR A 40 -14.29 -1.00 -24.09
C THR A 40 -13.16 -1.27 -25.07
N ASN A 41 -13.19 -2.46 -25.69
CA ASN A 41 -12.16 -2.91 -26.60
C ASN A 41 -12.17 -2.05 -27.87
N SER A 42 -11.11 -1.27 -28.07
CA SER A 42 -10.66 -0.91 -29.42
C SER A 42 -9.13 -1.02 -29.44
N THR A 43 -8.62 -2.25 -29.38
CA THR A 43 -7.26 -2.64 -29.80
C THR A 43 -6.03 -1.97 -29.17
N LYS A 44 -6.16 -1.03 -28.21
CA LYS A 44 -5.03 -0.30 -27.58
C LYS A 44 -5.16 -0.01 -26.08
N ALA A 45 -6.07 -0.68 -25.37
CA ALA A 45 -6.38 -0.36 -23.97
C ALA A 45 -5.69 -1.27 -22.93
N SER A 46 -4.70 -2.08 -23.33
CA SER A 46 -3.79 -2.76 -22.41
C SER A 46 -2.79 -1.75 -21.83
N LYS A 47 -3.26 -0.68 -21.20
CA LYS A 47 -2.41 0.14 -20.35
C LYS A 47 -2.14 -0.72 -19.13
N ASN A 48 -0.92 -1.25 -19.02
CA ASN A 48 -0.38 -1.78 -17.77
C ASN A 48 -0.64 -0.74 -16.67
N LEU A 49 -1.70 -0.92 -15.88
CA LEU A 49 -1.93 -0.15 -14.68
C LEU A 49 -0.89 -0.62 -13.68
N ILE A 50 0.27 0.05 -13.65
CA ILE A 50 1.30 -0.25 -12.66
C ILE A 50 0.77 0.19 -11.30
N PHE A 51 0.27 -0.77 -10.53
CA PHE A 51 -0.04 -0.58 -9.12
C PHE A 51 1.27 -0.77 -8.34
N SER A 52 1.97 0.33 -8.05
CA SER A 52 3.15 0.27 -7.18
C SER A 52 2.70 0.08 -5.73
N SER A 53 2.77 -1.15 -5.23
CA SER A 53 2.54 -1.42 -3.82
C SER A 53 3.78 -1.00 -3.02
N ALA A 54 3.66 0.01 -2.17
CA ALA A 54 4.67 0.26 -1.15
C ALA A 54 4.48 -0.75 -0.02
N ARG A 55 5.43 -1.66 0.16
CA ARG A 55 5.53 -2.52 1.35
C ARG A 55 6.71 -2.01 2.15
N CYS A 56 6.44 -1.51 3.36
CA CYS A 56 7.52 -1.15 4.25
C CYS A 56 7.97 -2.40 5.00
N GLU A 57 9.23 -2.79 4.79
CA GLU A 57 9.86 -3.94 5.43
C GLU A 57 10.55 -3.47 6.71
N THR A 58 10.33 -4.19 7.81
CA THR A 58 11.06 -3.96 9.06
C THR A 58 12.47 -4.52 8.89
N ARG A 59 13.47 -3.64 8.83
CA ARG A 59 14.87 -4.06 8.83
C ARG A 59 15.26 -4.49 10.25
N GLU A 60 14.95 -5.73 10.62
CA GLU A 60 15.43 -6.36 11.84
C GLU A 60 16.91 -6.72 11.67
N ASN A 61 17.79 -5.75 11.88
CA ASN A 61 19.18 -5.88 12.37
C ASN A 61 19.91 -4.57 12.09
N TRP A 62 19.76 -3.62 13.01
CA TRP A 62 20.85 -2.69 13.29
C TRP A 62 21.61 -3.26 14.48
N SER A 63 22.50 -4.22 14.23
CA SER A 63 23.50 -4.60 15.23
C SER A 63 24.40 -3.39 15.41
N VAL A 64 24.22 -2.66 16.51
CA VAL A 64 25.20 -1.69 16.98
C VAL A 64 26.46 -2.51 17.25
N VAL A 65 27.42 -2.50 16.34
CA VAL A 65 28.78 -2.95 16.63
C VAL A 65 29.35 -1.90 17.57
N GLY A 66 29.16 -2.11 18.86
CA GLY A 66 29.79 -1.31 19.89
C GLY A 66 31.29 -1.59 19.86
N ASN A 67 32.07 -0.66 19.29
CA ASN A 67 33.48 -0.55 19.60
C ASN A 67 33.58 -0.01 21.04
N GLY A 68 33.85 -0.90 21.99
CA GLY A 68 34.36 -0.53 23.31
C GLY A 68 35.84 -0.87 23.36
N ASN A 69 36.67 0.13 23.67
CA ASN A 69 38.05 -0.05 24.15
C ASN A 69 38.09 -0.91 25.41
#